data_AF-A0AAQ1KES7-F1
#
_entry.id   AF-A0AAQ1KES7-F1
#
_cell.length_a   1.000
_cell.length_b   1.000
_cell.length_c   1.000
_cell.angle_alpha   90.00
_cell.angle_beta   90.00
_cell.angle_gamma   90.00
#
_symmetry.space_group_name_H-M   'P 1'
#
loop_
_entity.id
_entity.type
_entity.pdbx_description
1 polymer ?
#
loop_
_entity_poly.entity_id
_entity_poly.type
_entity_poly.pdbx_seq_one_letter_code
_entity_poly.pdbx_strand_id
1 'polypeptide(L)'
;MRLIPIAALMFALAATGGCAVKKSFYANGGSRADGTVDMAYDFAQFEQPVVNMDQAHEIAAQKCRVWGYQDAEMFGGKRQHCNQFNGYGTCIAGLVVIQYQCIGTGSGIASSSPAPSAPQAFTQTTTSGSGSLTREQWRQRQIDELNSETGLSYDEYQRRYRQIMGQ
;
A
#
# COMPACT_ATOMS: atom_id res chain seq x y z
N MET A 1 46.02 22.53 33.35
CA MET A 1 44.63 22.37 32.86
C MET A 1 44.33 23.56 31.96
N ARG A 2 44.13 23.35 30.65
CA ARG A 2 43.84 24.45 29.72
C ARG A 2 42.37 24.83 29.84
N LEU A 3 42.09 26.07 30.21
CA LEU A 3 40.74 26.63 30.25
C LEU A 3 40.24 26.79 28.81
N ILE A 4 39.39 25.88 28.37
CA ILE A 4 38.70 26.01 27.08
C ILE A 4 37.69 27.15 27.24
N PRO A 5 37.74 28.21 26.41
CA PRO A 5 36.84 29.34 26.56
C PRO A 5 35.40 28.89 26.31
N ILE A 6 34.49 29.22 27.23
CA ILE A 6 33.05 28.86 27.17
C ILE A 6 32.43 29.28 25.83
N ALA A 7 32.94 30.34 25.21
CA ALA A 7 32.55 30.80 23.87
C ALA A 7 32.84 29.77 22.75
N ALA A 8 33.95 29.02 22.82
CA ALA A 8 34.27 27.99 21.85
C ALA A 8 33.36 26.75 22.01
N LEU A 9 32.92 26.45 23.23
CA LEU A 9 31.97 25.37 23.50
C LEU A 9 30.56 25.72 22.98
N MET A 10 30.11 26.96 23.15
CA MET A 10 28.81 27.40 22.62
C MET A 10 28.78 27.47 21.09
N PHE A 11 29.89 27.86 20.44
CA PHE A 11 29.96 27.87 18.98
C PHE A 11 29.94 26.46 18.37
N ALA A 12 30.61 25.49 19.01
CA ALA A 12 30.59 24.10 18.57
C ALA A 12 29.20 23.45 18.68
N LEU A 13 28.39 23.86 19.67
CA LEU A 13 27.05 23.31 19.88
C LEU A 13 26.01 23.84 18.87
N ALA A 14 26.23 25.03 18.30
CA ALA A 14 25.34 25.61 17.29
C ALA A 14 25.50 24.97 15.90
N ALA A 15 26.64 24.31 15.64
CA ALA A 15 26.96 23.77 14.32
C ALA A 15 26.36 22.38 14.02
N THR A 16 25.68 21.75 14.99
CA THR A 16 25.08 20.41 14.83
C THR A 16 23.64 20.44 14.27
N GLY A 17 23.25 21.49 13.56
CA GLY A 17 21.93 21.57 12.91
C GLY A 17 21.83 20.64 11.70
N GLY A 18 20.69 19.97 11.52
CA GLY A 18 20.41 19.17 10.33
C GLY A 18 20.17 20.04 9.09
N CYS A 19 20.41 19.50 7.90
CA CYS A 19 20.18 20.21 6.64
C CYS A 19 18.69 20.21 6.31
N ALA A 20 18.06 21.38 6.20
CA ALA A 20 16.69 21.48 5.71
C ALA A 20 16.63 21.18 4.21
N VAL A 21 15.97 20.08 3.82
CA VAL A 21 15.88 19.62 2.43
C VAL A 21 14.42 19.58 2.00
N LYS A 22 14.09 20.23 0.88
CA LYS A 22 12.74 20.13 0.31
C LYS A 22 12.55 18.75 -0.30
N LYS A 23 11.54 18.01 0.18
CA LYS A 23 11.17 16.70 -0.36
C LYS A 23 9.80 16.80 -1.02
N SER A 24 9.68 16.25 -2.22
CA SER A 24 8.42 16.14 -2.94
C SER A 24 7.76 14.81 -2.63
N PHE A 25 6.44 14.83 -2.49
CA PHE A 25 5.68 13.59 -2.40
C PHE A 25 5.59 12.89 -3.74
N TYR A 26 5.57 11.56 -3.70
CA TYR A 26 5.23 10.71 -4.83
C TYR A 26 4.27 9.61 -4.39
N ALA A 27 3.51 9.07 -5.34
CA ALA A 27 2.56 8.03 -5.01
C ALA A 27 3.26 6.66 -4.97
N ASN A 28 3.33 6.07 -3.78
CA ASN A 28 4.01 4.80 -3.50
C ASN A 28 3.08 3.58 -3.61
N GLY A 29 1.79 3.79 -3.83
CA GLY A 29 0.83 2.71 -3.99
C GLY A 29 -0.61 3.18 -3.84
N GLY A 30 -1.48 2.24 -3.51
CA GLY A 30 -2.91 2.46 -3.32
C GLY A 30 -3.73 1.27 -3.82
N SER A 31 -4.98 1.18 -3.37
CA SER A 31 -5.95 0.20 -3.84
C SER A 31 -7.17 0.92 -4.37
N ARG A 32 -7.45 0.72 -5.66
CA ARG A 32 -8.69 1.24 -6.26
C ARG A 32 -9.93 0.58 -5.63
N ALA A 33 -9.83 -0.70 -5.28
CA ALA A 33 -10.94 -1.44 -4.68
C ALA A 33 -11.26 -0.95 -3.26
N ASP A 34 -10.24 -0.58 -2.50
CA ASP A 34 -10.41 -0.03 -1.14
C ASP A 34 -10.56 1.50 -1.13
N GLY A 35 -10.40 2.15 -2.29
CA GLY A 35 -10.44 3.61 -2.42
C GLY A 35 -9.30 4.31 -1.68
N THR A 36 -8.09 3.77 -1.73
CA THR A 36 -6.94 4.30 -0.97
C THR A 36 -5.75 4.64 -1.87
N VAL A 37 -5.00 5.67 -1.52
CA VAL A 37 -3.76 6.11 -2.18
C VAL A 37 -2.68 6.31 -1.12
N ASP A 38 -1.52 5.70 -1.34
CA ASP A 38 -0.35 5.84 -0.46
C ASP A 38 0.60 6.89 -1.07
N MET A 39 0.76 8.02 -0.40
CA MET A 39 1.71 9.08 -0.74
C MET A 39 2.95 8.95 0.13
N ALA A 40 4.14 9.10 -0.44
CA ALA A 40 5.37 8.95 0.32
C ALA A 40 6.45 9.97 -0.05
N TYR A 41 7.40 10.13 0.87
CA TYR A 41 8.66 10.82 0.65
C TYR A 41 9.77 10.09 1.40
N ASP A 42 11.00 10.20 0.88
CA ASP A 42 12.20 9.66 1.51
C ASP A 42 12.86 10.68 2.45
N PHE A 43 13.61 10.15 3.42
CA PHE A 43 14.55 10.93 4.22
C PHE A 43 15.85 10.14 4.39
N ALA A 44 16.94 10.88 4.52
CA ALA A 44 18.26 10.34 4.82
C ALA A 44 18.83 10.90 6.13
N GLN A 45 19.99 10.39 6.51
CA GLN A 45 20.62 10.74 7.78
C GLN A 45 20.98 12.23 7.78
N PHE A 46 20.65 12.91 8.88
CA PHE A 46 20.88 14.35 9.09
C PHE A 46 20.05 15.30 8.19
N GLU A 47 19.13 14.76 7.37
CA GLU A 47 18.15 15.60 6.68
C GLU A 47 17.01 15.99 7.61
N GLN A 48 16.59 17.25 7.51
CA GLN A 48 15.31 17.73 8.02
C GLN A 48 14.37 17.95 6.83
N PRO A 49 13.54 16.96 6.47
CA PRO A 49 12.69 17.04 5.30
C PRO A 49 11.60 18.10 5.50
N VAL A 50 11.61 19.11 4.64
CA VAL A 50 10.55 20.11 4.51
C VAL A 50 9.64 19.65 3.38
N VAL A 51 8.41 19.27 3.73
CA VAL A 51 7.44 18.70 2.79
C VAL A 51 6.23 19.61 2.62
N ASN A 52 5.62 19.59 1.43
CA ASN A 52 4.36 20.27 1.15
C ASN A 52 3.21 19.26 1.20
N MET A 53 2.32 19.39 2.19
CA MET A 53 1.16 18.50 2.32
C MET A 53 0.09 18.76 1.26
N ASP A 54 -0.05 19.99 0.78
CA ASP A 54 -0.98 20.32 -0.29
C ASP A 54 -0.58 19.60 -1.58
N GLN A 55 0.72 19.51 -1.86
CA GLN A 55 1.25 18.72 -2.98
C GLN A 55 0.87 17.23 -2.85
N ALA A 56 0.95 16.67 -1.63
CA ALA A 56 0.56 15.27 -1.40
C ALA A 56 -0.93 15.05 -1.69
N HIS A 57 -1.78 15.96 -1.18
CA HIS A 57 -3.21 15.96 -1.39
C HIS A 57 -3.55 16.09 -2.88
N GLU A 58 -2.96 17.05 -3.60
CA GLU A 58 -3.21 17.25 -5.03
C GLU A 58 -2.91 16.01 -5.87
N ILE A 59 -1.77 15.35 -5.60
CA ILE A 59 -1.39 14.12 -6.30
C ILE A 59 -2.36 12.98 -5.96
N ALA A 60 -2.73 12.83 -4.68
CA ALA A 60 -3.69 11.82 -4.24
C ALA A 60 -5.08 12.04 -4.86
N ALA A 61 -5.59 13.27 -4.80
CA ALA A 61 -6.85 13.70 -5.41
C ALA A 61 -6.84 13.49 -6.92
N GLN A 62 -5.73 13.77 -7.61
CA GLN A 62 -5.60 13.45 -9.03
C GLN A 62 -5.72 11.95 -9.29
N LYS A 63 -5.07 11.09 -8.50
CA LYS A 63 -5.20 9.63 -8.62
C LYS A 63 -6.64 9.16 -8.35
N CYS A 64 -7.27 9.68 -7.30
CA CYS A 64 -8.65 9.36 -6.96
C CYS A 64 -9.62 9.79 -8.07
N ARG A 65 -9.42 10.96 -8.68
CA ARG A 65 -10.22 11.43 -9.84
C ARG A 65 -10.10 10.53 -11.07
N VAL A 66 -8.92 9.98 -11.33
CA VAL A 66 -8.74 8.97 -12.40
C VAL A 66 -9.57 7.71 -12.13
N TRP A 67 -9.85 7.39 -10.87
CA TRP A 67 -10.72 6.26 -10.48
C TRP A 67 -12.21 6.61 -10.41
N GLY A 68 -12.57 7.88 -10.61
CA GLY A 68 -13.96 8.37 -10.61
C GLY A 68 -14.40 9.01 -9.30
N TYR A 69 -13.51 9.18 -8.33
CA TYR A 69 -13.81 9.92 -7.10
C TYR A 69 -13.70 11.43 -7.32
N GLN A 70 -14.23 12.21 -6.40
CA GLN A 70 -14.18 13.68 -6.50
C GLN A 70 -12.88 14.23 -5.91
N ASP A 71 -12.45 13.67 -4.77
CA ASP A 71 -11.29 14.16 -4.04
C ASP A 71 -10.61 13.07 -3.20
N ALA A 72 -9.61 13.43 -2.41
CA ALA A 72 -8.91 12.54 -1.48
C ALA A 72 -8.73 13.19 -0.09
N GLU A 73 -9.00 12.45 0.98
CA GLU A 73 -8.83 12.90 2.35
C GLU A 73 -7.74 12.08 3.07
N MET A 74 -6.88 12.74 3.85
CA MET A 74 -5.81 12.03 4.58
C MET A 74 -6.40 11.19 5.72
N PHE A 75 -6.03 9.92 5.82
CA PHE A 75 -6.44 9.04 6.92
C PHE A 75 -5.29 8.14 7.40
N GLY A 76 -5.47 7.45 8.53
CA GLY A 76 -4.51 6.43 9.00
C GLY A 76 -3.15 6.96 9.50
N GLY A 77 -2.94 8.28 9.51
CA GLY A 77 -1.73 8.92 10.00
C GLY A 77 -0.50 8.68 9.13
N LYS A 78 0.69 8.94 9.70
CA LYS A 78 1.98 8.76 9.02
C LYS A 78 2.62 7.45 9.47
N ARG A 79 3.02 6.60 8.52
CA ARG A 79 3.77 5.36 8.77
C ARG A 79 5.20 5.53 8.29
N GLN A 80 6.17 5.12 9.10
CA GLN A 80 7.58 5.15 8.73
C GLN A 80 8.07 3.74 8.41
N HIS A 81 8.56 3.54 7.20
CA HIS A 81 9.29 2.34 6.82
C HIS A 81 10.78 2.64 6.83
N CYS A 82 11.54 1.89 7.63
CA CYS A 82 12.97 2.12 7.76
C CYS A 82 13.76 1.25 6.77
N ASN A 83 14.58 1.90 5.96
CA ASN A 83 15.44 1.20 5.00
C ASN A 83 16.84 0.94 5.57
N GLN A 84 17.33 1.82 6.46
CA GLN A 84 18.63 1.68 7.09
C GLN A 84 18.62 2.09 8.55
N PHE A 85 19.28 1.26 9.38
CA PHE A 85 19.52 1.51 10.79
C PHE A 85 21.01 1.76 11.03
N ASN A 86 21.33 2.63 11.99
CA ASN A 86 22.72 2.79 12.45
C ASN A 86 23.13 1.66 13.42
N GLY A 87 24.39 1.69 13.87
CA GLY A 87 24.92 0.72 14.84
C GLY A 87 24.23 0.71 16.21
N TYR A 88 23.35 1.68 16.49
CA TYR A 88 22.54 1.76 17.71
C TYR A 88 21.07 1.38 17.49
N GLY A 89 20.70 0.90 16.30
CA GLY A 89 19.33 0.52 15.97
C GLY A 89 18.37 1.68 15.70
N THR A 90 18.89 2.90 15.51
CA THR A 90 18.06 4.06 15.13
C THR A 90 17.89 4.12 13.62
N CYS A 91 16.66 4.38 13.16
CA CYS A 91 16.39 4.55 11.74
C CYS A 91 17.05 5.85 11.22
N ILE A 92 17.98 5.72 10.30
CA ILE A 92 18.74 6.85 9.74
C ILE A 92 18.34 7.19 8.31
N ALA A 93 17.74 6.25 7.58
CA ALA A 93 17.19 6.51 6.26
C ALA A 93 15.98 5.63 6.03
N GLY A 94 14.96 6.19 5.38
CA GLY A 94 13.72 5.49 5.17
C GLY A 94 12.70 6.32 4.40
N LEU A 95 11.47 5.85 4.48
CA LEU A 95 10.33 6.35 3.74
C LEU A 95 9.21 6.64 4.73
N VAL A 96 8.61 7.82 4.64
CA VAL A 96 7.38 8.15 5.36
C VAL A 96 6.23 8.05 4.38
N VAL A 97 5.24 7.23 4.71
CA VAL A 97 4.00 7.02 3.97
C VAL A 97 2.86 7.72 4.69
N ILE A 98 2.07 8.45 3.93
CA ILE A 98 0.83 9.11 4.34
C ILE A 98 -0.28 8.53 3.48
N GLN A 99 -1.32 8.05 4.13
CA GLN A 99 -2.42 7.40 3.45
C GLN A 99 -3.57 8.37 3.20
N TYR A 100 -4.18 8.26 2.02
CA TYR A 100 -5.33 9.05 1.60
C TYR A 100 -6.47 8.14 1.18
N GLN A 101 -7.68 8.50 1.55
CA GLN A 101 -8.94 7.86 1.22
C GLN A 101 -9.59 8.68 0.12
N CYS A 102 -9.96 8.05 -0.97
CA CYS A 102 -10.74 8.71 -2.00
C CYS A 102 -12.17 8.98 -1.50
N ILE A 103 -12.65 10.21 -1.69
CA ILE A 103 -13.96 10.68 -1.24
C ILE A 103 -14.77 11.29 -2.38
N GLY A 104 -16.08 11.44 -2.13
CA GLY A 104 -17.04 11.91 -3.13
C GLY A 104 -17.30 10.82 -4.16
N THR A 105 -18.54 10.35 -4.22
CA THR A 105 -18.98 9.21 -5.01
C THR A 105 -18.55 9.29 -6.47
N GLY A 106 -17.64 8.40 -6.88
CA GLY A 106 -17.80 7.70 -8.14
C GLY A 106 -18.67 6.49 -7.85
N SER A 107 -19.85 6.40 -8.47
CA SER A 107 -20.77 5.27 -8.35
C SER A 107 -20.01 3.94 -8.46
N GLY A 108 -19.75 3.30 -7.32
CA GLY A 108 -18.93 2.09 -7.29
C GLY A 108 -18.53 1.56 -5.92
N ILE A 109 -18.36 2.40 -4.89
CA ILE A 109 -17.93 1.90 -3.57
C ILE A 109 -18.73 2.53 -2.42
N ALA A 110 -20.02 2.21 -2.41
CA ALA A 110 -20.79 2.13 -1.16
C ALA A 110 -21.28 0.68 -1.03
N SER A 111 -20.33 -0.25 -0.96
CA SER A 111 -20.56 -1.60 -0.47
C SER A 111 -19.55 -1.87 0.64
N SER A 112 -19.65 -1.09 1.72
CA SER A 112 -19.38 -1.65 3.03
C SER A 112 -20.43 -2.75 3.25
N SER A 113 -20.16 -3.96 2.75
CA SER A 113 -20.84 -5.15 3.26
C SER A 113 -20.57 -5.19 4.76
N PRO A 114 -21.59 -5.11 5.62
CA PRO A 114 -21.42 -5.51 7.00
C PRO A 114 -21.03 -7.00 6.99
N ALA A 115 -20.05 -7.37 7.80
CA ALA A 115 -19.66 -8.75 8.02
C ALA A 115 -20.90 -9.66 8.18
N PRO A 116 -20.94 -10.87 7.58
CA PRO A 116 -22.07 -11.76 7.73
C PRO A 116 -22.12 -12.27 9.18
N SER A 117 -22.96 -11.64 10.00
CA SER A 117 -23.55 -12.31 11.16
C SER A 117 -24.73 -13.13 10.62
N ALA A 118 -24.45 -14.37 10.25
CA ALA A 118 -25.48 -15.37 9.97
C ALA A 118 -25.88 -16.11 11.27
N PRO A 119 -27.09 -16.69 11.38
CA PRO A 119 -28.02 -16.95 10.29
C PRO A 119 -29.44 -16.43 10.54
N GLN A 120 -30.02 -15.77 9.54
CA GLN A 120 -31.48 -15.76 9.42
C GLN A 120 -31.89 -16.41 8.11
N ALA A 121 -32.81 -17.35 8.28
CA ALA A 121 -33.34 -18.23 7.26
C ALA A 121 -33.95 -17.42 6.12
N PHE A 122 -33.38 -17.56 4.93
CA PHE A 122 -34.03 -17.16 3.70
C PHE A 122 -34.57 -18.40 3.01
N THR A 123 -35.89 -18.41 2.90
CA THR A 123 -36.73 -19.35 2.17
C THR A 123 -36.22 -19.45 0.73
N GLN A 124 -35.67 -20.62 0.39
CA GLN A 124 -35.21 -20.91 -0.96
C GLN A 124 -36.42 -21.05 -1.87
N THR A 125 -36.62 -20.07 -2.76
CA THR A 125 -37.44 -20.27 -3.95
C THR A 125 -36.63 -21.12 -4.92
N THR A 126 -37.15 -22.32 -5.16
CA THR A 126 -36.67 -23.33 -6.07
C THR A 126 -36.72 -22.86 -7.52
N THR A 127 -35.55 -22.72 -8.14
CA THR A 127 -35.40 -22.98 -9.58
C THR A 127 -34.37 -24.07 -9.76
N SER A 128 -34.90 -25.28 -9.96
CA SER A 128 -34.17 -26.47 -10.37
C SER A 128 -33.46 -26.23 -11.69
N GLY A 129 -32.14 -26.36 -11.68
CA GLY A 129 -31.30 -26.50 -12.85
C GLY A 129 -30.19 -27.48 -12.53
N SER A 130 -30.45 -28.78 -12.71
CA SER A 130 -29.41 -29.80 -12.78
C SER A 130 -28.40 -29.40 -13.88
N GLY A 131 -27.13 -29.21 -13.52
CA GLY A 131 -26.09 -28.89 -14.50
C GLY A 131 -24.70 -29.02 -13.92
N SER A 132 -24.01 -30.08 -14.29
CA SER A 132 -22.56 -30.25 -14.16
C SER A 132 -21.80 -28.95 -14.47
N LEU A 133 -20.78 -28.62 -13.67
CA LEU A 133 -19.81 -27.55 -13.96
C LEU A 133 -19.45 -27.57 -15.45
N THR A 134 -19.52 -26.40 -16.12
CA THR A 134 -19.13 -26.30 -17.53
C THR A 134 -17.65 -26.66 -17.71
N ARG A 135 -17.26 -27.11 -18.91
CA ARG A 135 -15.88 -27.56 -19.22
C ARG A 135 -14.84 -26.48 -18.89
N GLU A 136 -15.18 -25.22 -19.13
CA GLU A 136 -14.34 -24.05 -18.90
C GLU A 136 -14.21 -23.77 -17.40
N GLN A 137 -15.31 -23.83 -16.65
CA GLN A 137 -15.29 -23.67 -15.19
C GLN A 137 -14.48 -24.79 -14.51
N TRP A 138 -14.55 -26.00 -15.05
CA TRP A 138 -13.77 -27.13 -14.54
C TRP A 138 -12.27 -26.93 -14.78
N ARG A 139 -11.90 -26.44 -15.97
CA ARG A 139 -10.53 -26.09 -16.34
C ARG A 139 -9.96 -25.00 -15.44
N GLN A 140 -10.72 -23.93 -15.20
CA GLN A 140 -10.26 -22.81 -14.37
C GLN A 140 -9.93 -23.27 -12.95
N ARG A 141 -10.80 -24.10 -12.34
CA ARG A 141 -10.59 -24.63 -10.99
C ARG A 141 -9.29 -25.42 -10.87
N GLN A 142 -8.96 -26.24 -11.88
CA GLN A 142 -7.72 -27.02 -11.85
C GLN A 142 -6.45 -26.16 -11.99
N ILE A 143 -6.52 -25.08 -12.76
CA ILE A 143 -5.40 -24.13 -12.87
C ILE A 143 -5.18 -23.41 -11.53
N ASP A 144 -6.26 -23.01 -10.86
CA ASP A 144 -6.19 -22.34 -9.57
C ASP A 144 -5.56 -23.27 -8.50
N GLU A 145 -5.93 -24.54 -8.50
CA GLU A 145 -5.34 -25.57 -7.63
C GLU A 145 -3.84 -25.76 -7.91
N LEU A 146 -3.45 -25.90 -9.18
CA LEU A 146 -2.05 -26.04 -9.60
C LEU A 146 -1.20 -24.81 -9.21
N ASN A 147 -1.77 -23.61 -9.27
CA ASN A 147 -1.10 -22.37 -8.86
C ASN A 147 -0.94 -22.26 -7.33
N SER A 148 -1.80 -22.92 -6.57
CA SER A 148 -1.78 -22.91 -5.10
C SER A 148 -0.79 -23.92 -4.49
N GLU A 149 -0.34 -24.91 -5.27
CA GLU A 149 0.55 -25.97 -4.81
C GLU A 149 2.00 -25.46 -4.71
N THR A 150 2.46 -25.24 -3.48
CA THR A 150 3.82 -24.74 -3.20
C THR A 150 4.85 -25.86 -3.31
N GLY A 151 5.94 -25.63 -4.03
CA GLY A 151 7.07 -26.57 -4.13
C GLY A 151 7.13 -27.38 -5.42
N LEU A 152 6.27 -27.11 -6.41
CA LEU A 152 6.41 -27.70 -7.74
C LEU A 152 7.64 -27.17 -8.47
N SER A 153 8.38 -28.09 -9.09
CA SER A 153 9.34 -27.72 -10.14
C SER A 153 8.61 -27.12 -11.33
N TYR A 154 9.24 -26.13 -11.98
CA TYR A 154 8.69 -25.46 -13.14
C TYR A 154 8.34 -26.43 -14.29
N ASP A 155 9.19 -27.43 -14.53
CA ASP A 155 8.96 -28.44 -15.56
C ASP A 155 7.69 -29.28 -15.28
N GLU A 156 7.41 -29.55 -14.02
CA GLU A 156 6.24 -30.31 -13.58
C GLU A 156 4.98 -29.46 -13.69
N TYR A 157 5.05 -28.19 -13.29
CA TYR A 157 3.98 -27.21 -13.50
C TYR A 157 3.59 -27.11 -14.99
N GLN A 158 4.57 -26.96 -15.88
CA GLN A 158 4.32 -26.85 -17.32
C GLN A 158 3.72 -28.14 -17.93
N ARG A 159 4.12 -29.32 -17.45
CA ARG A 159 3.52 -30.60 -17.88
C ARG A 159 2.04 -30.68 -17.50
N ARG A 160 1.71 -30.39 -16.24
CA ARG A 160 0.33 -30.43 -15.72
C ARG A 160 -0.55 -29.37 -16.38
N TYR A 161 -0.03 -28.16 -16.58
CA TYR A 161 -0.74 -27.09 -17.28
C TYR A 161 -1.13 -27.47 -18.72
N ARG A 162 -0.22 -28.08 -19.49
CA ARG A 162 -0.51 -28.55 -20.86
C ARG A 162 -1.60 -29.62 -20.88
N GLN A 163 -1.57 -30.56 -19.93
CA GLN A 163 -2.61 -31.58 -19.78
C GLN A 163 -3.99 -30.99 -19.50
N ILE A 164 -4.08 -29.98 -18.62
CA ILE A 164 -5.34 -29.26 -18.31
C ILE A 164 -5.86 -28.50 -19.53
N MET A 165 -4.95 -27.90 -20.32
CA MET A 165 -5.31 -27.13 -21.51
C MET A 165 -5.66 -27.98 -22.74
N GLY A 166 -5.30 -29.27 -22.73
CA GLY A 166 -5.58 -30.22 -23.80
C GLY A 166 -4.70 -30.04 -25.04
N GLN A 167 -3.44 -29.62 -24.83
CA GLN A 167 -2.40 -29.52 -25.89
C GLN A 167 -1.46 -30.72 -25.87
#